data_AF-A0A7V6M1K6-F1
#
_entry.id   AF-A0A7V6M1K6-F1
#
_cell.length_a   1.000
_cell.length_b   1.000
_cell.length_c   1.000
_cell.angle_alpha   90.00
_cell.angle_beta   90.00
_cell.angle_gamma   90.00
#
_symmetry.space_group_name_H-M   'P 1'
#
loop_
_entity.id
_entity.type
_entity.pdbx_description
1 polymer ?
#
loop_
_entity_poly.entity_id
_entity_poly.type
_entity_poly.pdbx_seq_one_letter_code
_entity_poly.pdbx_strand_id
1 'polypeptide(L)'
;MMSLYPDKKAMLNKIYELGPRTVSLHWGDHTKLNVIDIAPSSIPNPKSFANSIGSNPGVSRILTPWNTNSERAIHIEIPQK
;
A
#
# COMPACT_ATOMS: atom_id res chain seq x y z
N MET A 1 15.11 0.52 19.22
CA MET A 1 14.21 1.26 18.28
C MET A 1 12.86 1.63 18.91
N MET A 2 12.19 0.76 19.69
CA MET A 2 10.91 1.10 20.36
C MET A 2 11.01 2.03 21.57
N SER A 3 12.21 2.27 22.11
CA SER A 3 12.43 3.14 23.28
C SER A 3 12.38 4.64 22.98
N LEU A 4 12.48 5.05 21.71
CA LEU A 4 12.47 6.46 21.30
C LEU A 4 11.06 7.00 21.04
N TYR A 5 10.06 6.11 20.93
CA TYR A 5 8.67 6.45 20.60
C TYR A 5 7.73 5.52 21.37
N PRO A 6 7.46 5.77 22.66
CA PRO A 6 6.57 4.93 23.46
C PRO A 6 5.20 4.73 22.80
N ASP A 7 4.73 5.74 22.08
CA ASP A 7 3.45 5.74 21.37
C ASP A 7 3.44 4.90 20.10
N LYS A 8 4.61 4.54 19.53
CA LYS A 8 4.67 3.71 18.32
C LYS A 8 4.10 2.32 18.56
N LYS A 9 4.37 1.73 19.73
CA LYS A 9 3.81 0.42 20.10
C LYS A 9 2.29 0.52 20.30
N ALA A 10 1.82 1.56 20.97
CA ALA A 10 0.39 1.82 21.16
C ALA A 10 -0.34 2.04 19.82
N MET A 11 0.26 2.82 18.91
CA MET A 11 -0.25 3.06 17.56
C MET A 11 -0.36 1.76 16.76
N LEU A 12 0.70 0.95 16.72
CA LEU A 12 0.68 -0.34 16.02
C LEU A 12 -0.38 -1.27 16.59
N ASN A 13 -0.49 -1.37 17.92
CA ASN A 13 -1.54 -2.16 18.56
C ASN A 13 -2.93 -1.70 18.11
N LYS A 14 -3.18 -0.38 18.05
CA LYS A 14 -4.47 0.16 17.62
C LYS A 14 -4.74 -0.09 16.13
N ILE A 15 -3.72 0.00 15.28
CA ILE A 15 -3.82 -0.35 13.86
C ILE A 15 -4.21 -1.83 13.68
N TYR A 16 -3.60 -2.73 14.45
CA TYR A 16 -3.95 -4.15 14.41
C TYR A 16 -5.35 -4.42 14.99
N GLU A 17 -5.73 -3.74 16.08
CA GLU A 17 -7.06 -3.84 16.69
C GLU A 17 -8.18 -3.43 15.72
N LEU A 18 -8.01 -2.29 15.02
CA LEU A 18 -8.97 -1.80 14.03
C LEU A 18 -8.88 -2.53 12.68
N GLY A 19 -7.81 -3.29 12.47
CA GLY A 19 -7.42 -3.86 11.18
C GLY A 19 -6.63 -2.86 10.33
N PRO A 20 -5.46 -3.26 9.77
CA PRO A 20 -4.63 -2.35 8.97
C PRO A 20 -5.34 -1.75 7.76
N ARG A 21 -6.30 -2.47 7.17
CA ARG A 21 -7.10 -1.99 6.04
C ARG A 21 -7.99 -0.81 6.38
N THR A 22 -8.37 -0.67 7.65
CA THR A 22 -9.21 0.43 8.17
C THR A 22 -8.41 1.72 8.36
N VAL A 23 -7.09 1.62 8.56
CA VAL A 23 -6.24 2.78 8.91
C VAL A 23 -5.14 3.00 7.88
N SER A 24 -4.26 2.03 7.68
CA SER A 24 -3.18 2.07 6.70
C SER A 24 -2.57 0.68 6.49
N LEU A 25 -2.69 0.13 5.28
CA LEU A 25 -2.07 -1.15 4.93
C LEU A 25 -0.53 -1.07 4.88
N HIS A 26 0.03 0.12 4.69
CA HIS A 26 1.48 0.35 4.74
C HIS A 26 2.12 -0.02 6.09
N TRP A 27 1.33 0.00 7.17
CA TRP A 27 1.74 -0.38 8.52
C TRP A 27 1.27 -1.79 8.92
N GLY A 28 0.71 -2.56 7.99
CA GLY A 28 0.30 -3.94 8.21
C GLY A 28 1.47 -4.91 8.36
N ASP A 29 1.13 -6.20 8.41
CA ASP A 29 2.11 -7.27 8.50
C ASP A 29 2.83 -7.47 7.14
N HIS A 30 4.07 -6.99 7.07
CA HIS A 30 4.88 -7.03 5.85
C HIS A 30 5.30 -8.45 5.45
N THR A 31 5.18 -9.46 6.33
CA THR A 31 5.40 -10.86 5.93
C THR A 31 4.18 -11.47 5.24
N LYS A 32 3.07 -10.72 5.15
CA LYS A 32 1.84 -11.14 4.47
C LYS A 32 1.50 -10.27 3.28
N LEU A 33 1.71 -8.95 3.40
CA LEU A 33 1.34 -8.00 2.36
C LEU A 33 2.30 -6.81 2.36
N ASN A 34 2.87 -6.52 1.20
CA ASN A 34 3.53 -5.25 0.96
C ASN A 34 2.62 -4.33 0.16
N VAL A 35 2.67 -3.05 0.52
CA VAL A 35 1.93 -2.00 -0.18
C VAL A 35 2.91 -0.94 -0.63
N ILE A 36 2.74 -0.47 -1.86
CA ILE A 36 3.61 0.53 -2.48
C ILE A 36 2.73 1.58 -3.14
N ASP A 37 3.02 2.84 -2.86
CA ASP A 37 2.41 3.97 -3.56
C ASP A 37 3.46 4.62 -4.47
N ILE A 38 3.14 4.76 -5.75
CA ILE A 38 3.97 5.46 -6.73
C ILE A 38 3.24 6.70 -7.21
N ALA A 39 3.88 7.86 -7.14
CA ALA A 39 3.33 9.08 -7.71
C ALA A 39 3.30 8.97 -9.24
N PRO A 40 2.16 9.19 -9.92
CA PRO A 40 2.12 9.14 -11.39
C PRO A 40 3.10 10.11 -12.06
N SER A 41 3.42 11.23 -11.39
CA SER A 41 4.37 12.23 -11.87
C SER A 41 5.84 11.79 -11.78
N SER A 42 6.16 10.74 -11.01
CA SER A 42 7.55 10.29 -10.83
C SER A 42 8.00 9.28 -11.88
N ILE A 43 7.13 8.89 -12.82
CA ILE A 43 7.44 7.89 -13.85
C ILE A 43 6.89 8.33 -15.22
N PRO A 44 7.56 7.98 -16.32
CA PRO A 44 7.02 8.18 -17.67
C PRO A 44 5.85 7.21 -17.93
N ASN A 45 4.85 7.66 -18.71
CA ASN A 45 3.70 6.86 -19.15
C ASN A 45 2.98 6.08 -18.02
N PRO A 46 2.56 6.76 -16.93
CA PRO A 46 2.14 6.11 -15.69
C PRO A 46 0.90 5.21 -15.86
N LYS A 47 -0.01 5.54 -16.79
CA LYS A 47 -1.18 4.70 -17.09
C LYS A 47 -0.80 3.36 -17.74
N SER A 48 0.16 3.37 -18.66
CA SER A 48 0.65 2.15 -19.29
C SER A 48 1.36 1.27 -18.26
N PHE A 49 2.21 1.87 -17.42
CA PHE A 49 2.88 1.19 -16.32
C PHE A 49 1.88 0.52 -15.37
N ALA A 50 0.84 1.24 -14.94
CA ALA A 50 -0.19 0.68 -14.06
C ALA A 50 -0.92 -0.51 -14.71
N ASN A 51 -1.27 -0.43 -16.00
CA ASN A 51 -1.90 -1.55 -16.72
C ASN A 51 -0.99 -2.78 -16.77
N SER A 52 0.31 -2.60 -17.05
CA SER A 52 1.28 -3.69 -17.05
C SER A 52 1.43 -4.35 -15.67
N ILE A 53 1.49 -3.54 -14.61
CA ILE A 53 1.55 -4.06 -13.22
C ILE A 53 0.26 -4.79 -12.83
N GLY A 54 -0.91 -4.26 -13.18
CA GLY A 54 -2.20 -4.89 -12.87
C GLY A 54 -2.38 -6.26 -13.53
N SER A 55 -1.59 -6.57 -14.56
CA SER A 55 -1.58 -7.87 -15.22
C SER A 55 -0.58 -8.86 -14.60
N ASN A 56 0.23 -8.42 -13.62
CA ASN A 56 1.21 -9.26 -12.96
C ASN A 56 0.53 -10.17 -11.91
N PRO A 57 0.70 -11.51 -11.97
CA PRO A 57 0.04 -12.44 -11.05
C PRO A 57 0.51 -12.32 -9.59
N GLY A 58 1.63 -11.65 -9.33
CA GLY A 58 2.10 -11.34 -7.99
C GLY A 58 1.41 -10.13 -7.35
N VAL A 59 0.61 -9.37 -8.11
CA VAL A 59 -0.14 -8.21 -7.60
C VAL A 59 -1.57 -8.64 -7.34
N SER A 60 -2.03 -8.52 -6.09
CA SER A 60 -3.42 -8.85 -5.73
C SER A 60 -4.39 -7.70 -5.97
N ARG A 61 -3.90 -6.47 -5.97
CA ARG A 61 -4.74 -5.28 -6.14
C ARG A 61 -3.93 -4.10 -6.68
N ILE A 62 -4.55 -3.34 -7.56
CA ILE A 62 -4.05 -2.05 -8.02
C ILE A 62 -5.17 -1.00 -8.00
N LEU A 63 -4.91 0.15 -7.37
CA LEU A 63 -5.80 1.31 -7.36
C LEU A 63 -5.04 2.50 -7.92
N THR A 64 -5.70 3.29 -8.75
CA THR A 64 -5.06 4.34 -9.56
C THR A 64 -6.00 5.52 -9.76
N PRO A 65 -5.49 6.71 -10.10
CA PRO A 65 -6.34 7.85 -10.43
C PRO A 65 -7.24 7.64 -11.66
N TRP A 66 -6.96 6.62 -12.49
CA TRP A 66 -7.72 6.33 -13.72
C TRP A 66 -8.83 5.29 -13.51
N ASN A 67 -8.77 4.48 -12.45
CA ASN A 67 -9.79 3.47 -12.14
C ASN A 67 -10.54 3.74 -10.83
N THR A 68 -10.09 4.71 -10.03
CA THR A 68 -10.82 5.23 -8.88
C THR A 68 -10.60 6.74 -8.74
N ASN A 69 -11.69 7.47 -8.52
CA ASN A 69 -11.66 8.93 -8.34
C ASN A 69 -11.05 9.38 -6.99
N SER A 70 -10.85 8.46 -6.04
CA SER A 70 -10.29 8.79 -4.72
C SER A 70 -8.76 8.71 -4.68
N GLU A 71 -8.16 7.95 -5.61
CA GLU A 71 -6.72 7.72 -5.58
C GLU A 71 -5.93 8.80 -6.30
N ARG A 72 -4.85 9.23 -5.66
CA ARG A 72 -3.87 10.15 -6.25
C ARG A 72 -2.58 9.45 -6.68
N ALA A 73 -2.30 8.29 -6.08
CA ALA A 73 -1.15 7.46 -6.36
C ALA A 73 -1.52 6.23 -7.18
N ILE A 74 -0.53 5.58 -7.77
CA ILE A 74 -0.61 4.18 -8.22
C ILE A 74 -0.34 3.33 -6.98
N HIS A 75 -1.40 2.85 -6.36
CA HIS A 75 -1.37 2.00 -5.17
C HIS A 75 -1.33 0.53 -5.58
N ILE A 76 -0.36 -0.21 -5.06
CA ILE A 76 -0.09 -1.60 -5.42
C ILE A 76 -0.04 -2.45 -4.15
N GLU A 77 -0.81 -3.53 -4.12
CA GLU A 77 -0.77 -4.54 -3.05
C GLU A 77 -0.13 -5.84 -3.57
N ILE A 78 0.91 -6.33 -2.88
CA ILE A 78 1.71 -7.50 -3.25
C ILE A 78 1.70 -8.50 -2.09
N PRO A 79 0.97 -9.63 -2.18
CA PRO A 79 1.00 -10.67 -1.16
C PRO A 79 2.38 -11.33 -1.07
N GLN A 80 2.86 -11.53 0.16
CA GLN A 80 4.06 -12.29 0.42
C GLN A 80 3.72 -13.77 0.64
N LYS A 81 4.55 -14.66 0.10
CA LYS A 81 4.43 -16.11 0.21
C LYS A 81 5.50 -16.68 1.12
#